data_AF-A0A924B6G7-F1
#
_entry.id   AF-A0A924B6G7-F1
#
_cell.length_a   1.000
_cell.length_b   1.000
_cell.length_c   1.000
_cell.angle_alpha   90.00
_cell.angle_beta   90.00
_cell.angle_gamma   90.00
#
_symmetry.space_group_name_H-M   'P 1'
#
loop_
_entity.id
_entity.type
_entity.pdbx_description
1 polymer ?
#
loop_
_entity_poly.entity_id
_entity_poly.type
_entity_poly.pdbx_seq_one_letter_code
_entity_poly.pdbx_strand_id
1 'polypeptide(L)'
;MCYDQSCLGYLLVAIIVGFIGLIYFSLKYRKIFLANNLKISADQIWEGVAERATQANFEKSDLLFSIYQDKLSAVGMLIFKNSQDQVVGRIECPLGSREYKMLVGQDEYRINFLLSGWKSACLYSAGSDSVLASFKTLNIFGKHKFDIPGVGVFVSKRPNLNLRIIFNYFIGANLVGISQQISPTRDIGRLVVLPSTIPLHLRMFFLIC
;
A
#
# COMPACT_ATOMS: atom_id res chain seq x y z
N MET A 1 51.09 32.72 -0.18
CA MET A 1 50.00 31.89 -0.74
C MET A 1 49.54 30.84 0.28
N CYS A 2 49.07 31.24 1.47
CA CYS A 2 48.55 30.32 2.51
C CYS A 2 47.05 30.51 2.77
N TYR A 3 46.38 31.38 2.00
CA TYR A 3 44.97 31.71 2.22
C TYR A 3 44.00 30.69 1.60
N ASP A 4 44.43 29.93 0.58
CA ASP A 4 43.53 28.99 -0.12
C ASP A 4 43.28 27.69 0.66
N GLN A 5 44.27 27.11 1.35
CA GLN A 5 44.08 25.84 2.06
C GLN A 5 43.20 25.96 3.31
N SER A 6 43.34 27.04 4.08
CA SER A 6 42.52 27.26 5.27
C SER A 6 41.08 27.59 4.90
N CYS A 7 40.87 28.40 3.85
CA CYS A 7 39.54 28.76 3.36
C CYS A 7 38.78 27.53 2.81
N LEU A 8 39.48 26.64 2.08
CA LEU A 8 38.91 25.38 1.59
C LEU A 8 38.52 24.45 2.75
N GLY A 9 39.33 24.40 3.82
CA GLY A 9 39.04 23.62 5.03
C GLY A 9 37.76 24.09 5.75
N TYR A 10 37.60 25.41 5.94
CA TYR A 10 36.38 25.96 6.55
C TYR A 10 35.14 25.75 5.68
N LEU A 11 35.25 25.86 4.36
CA LEU A 11 34.16 25.57 3.43
C LEU A 11 33.74 24.09 3.54
N LEU A 12 34.70 23.17 3.59
CA LEU A 12 34.44 21.73 3.66
C LEU A 12 33.77 21.36 4.99
N VAL A 13 34.21 21.95 6.10
CA VAL A 13 33.52 21.81 7.40
C VAL A 13 32.10 22.38 7.34
N ALA A 14 31.88 23.55 6.75
CA ALA A 14 30.55 24.13 6.61
C ALA A 14 29.61 23.26 5.76
N ILE A 15 30.12 22.66 4.67
CA ILE A 15 29.37 21.72 3.84
C ILE A 15 29.01 20.47 4.63
N ILE A 16 29.95 19.88 5.37
CA ILE A 16 29.69 18.69 6.20
C ILE A 16 28.65 19.00 7.27
N VAL A 17 28.79 20.12 7.99
CA VAL A 17 27.84 20.54 9.03
C VAL A 17 26.46 20.80 8.43
N GLY A 18 26.40 21.46 7.27
CA GLY A 18 25.16 21.67 6.53
C GLY A 18 24.50 20.36 6.10
N PHE A 19 25.29 19.40 5.60
CA PHE A 19 24.79 18.09 5.17
C PHE A 19 24.30 17.25 6.35
N ILE A 20 25.03 17.22 7.46
CA ILE A 20 24.62 16.57 8.71
C ILE A 20 23.33 17.20 9.23
N GLY A 21 23.23 18.54 9.22
CA GLY A 21 22.02 19.25 9.60
C GLY A 21 20.82 18.88 8.73
N LEU A 22 21.01 18.85 7.41
CA LEU A 22 19.97 18.46 6.45
C LEU A 22 19.51 17.02 6.65
N ILE A 23 20.43 16.08 6.88
CA ILE A 23 20.11 14.69 7.21
C ILE A 23 19.30 14.65 8.51
N TYR A 24 19.76 15.33 9.57
CA TYR A 24 19.08 15.35 10.86
C TYR A 24 17.65 15.89 10.75
N PHE A 25 17.45 17.04 10.10
CA PHE A 25 16.11 17.60 9.89
C PHE A 25 15.23 16.67 9.04
N SER A 26 15.78 16.08 7.98
CA SER A 26 15.04 15.13 7.13
C SER A 26 14.59 13.90 7.91
N LEU A 27 15.45 13.34 8.76
CA LEU A 27 15.11 12.21 9.63
C LEU A 27 14.06 12.60 10.69
N LYS A 28 14.18 13.79 11.29
CA LYS A 28 13.21 14.30 12.28
C LYS A 28 11.83 14.53 11.66
N TYR A 29 11.76 15.20 10.50
CA TYR A 29 10.52 15.40 9.76
C TYR A 29 9.89 14.08 9.36
N ARG A 30 10.69 13.12 8.86
CA ARG A 30 10.20 11.78 8.53
C ARG A 30 9.61 11.07 9.74
N LYS A 31 10.23 11.16 10.92
CA LYS A 31 9.72 10.55 12.16
C LYS A 31 8.37 11.14 12.57
N ILE A 32 8.25 12.47 12.55
CA ILE A 32 6.99 13.16 12.89
C ILE A 32 5.90 12.81 11.87
N PHE A 33 6.25 12.81 10.59
CA PHE A 33 5.33 12.44 9.50
C PHE A 33 4.81 11.00 9.69
N LEU A 34 5.69 10.02 9.91
CA LEU A 34 5.27 8.64 10.17
C LEU A 34 4.39 8.53 11.42
N ALA A 35 4.75 9.21 12.51
CA ALA A 35 3.97 9.19 13.75
C ALA A 35 2.55 9.77 13.59
N ASN A 36 2.38 10.80 12.76
CA ASN A 36 1.05 11.37 12.48
C ASN A 36 0.22 10.46 11.58
N ASN A 37 0.85 9.80 10.61
CA ASN A 37 0.15 8.91 9.69
C ASN A 37 -0.30 7.59 10.33
N LEU A 38 0.40 7.13 11.36
CA LEU A 38 -0.04 5.99 12.19
C LEU A 38 -1.34 6.29 12.97
N LYS A 39 -1.68 7.56 13.16
CA LYS A 39 -2.89 8.02 13.87
C LYS A 39 -4.09 8.28 12.95
N ILE A 40 -3.97 8.02 11.66
CA ILE A 40 -5.09 8.18 10.73
C ILE A 40 -6.17 7.15 11.12
N SER A 41 -7.38 7.65 11.37
CA SER A 41 -8.54 6.85 11.75
C SER A 41 -9.35 6.39 10.54
N ALA A 42 -10.16 5.35 10.73
CA ALA A 42 -11.09 4.86 9.73
C ALA A 42 -12.08 5.93 9.28
N ASP A 43 -12.51 6.82 10.18
CA ASP A 43 -13.41 7.94 9.87
C ASP A 43 -12.78 8.91 8.86
N GLN A 44 -11.54 9.35 9.12
CA GLN A 44 -10.82 10.26 8.24
C GLN A 44 -10.60 9.65 6.84
N ILE A 45 -10.32 8.34 6.78
CA ILE A 45 -10.15 7.63 5.51
C ILE A 45 -11.49 7.53 4.78
N TRP A 46 -12.57 7.21 5.51
CA TRP A 46 -13.91 7.07 4.94
C TRP A 46 -14.40 8.39 4.34
N GLU A 47 -14.26 9.51 5.04
CA GLU A 47 -14.64 10.84 4.53
C GLU A 47 -13.98 11.13 3.17
N GLY A 48 -12.73 10.69 2.97
CA GLY A 48 -12.01 10.87 1.71
C GLY A 48 -12.50 10.03 0.52
N VAL A 49 -13.37 9.04 0.75
CA VAL A 49 -13.93 8.15 -0.29
C VAL A 49 -15.47 8.09 -0.26
N ALA A 50 -16.11 8.62 0.78
CA ALA A 50 -17.53 8.47 1.09
C ALA A 50 -18.43 8.85 -0.09
N GLU A 51 -18.21 10.02 -0.70
CA GLU A 51 -19.03 10.49 -1.83
C GLU A 51 -19.07 9.45 -2.98
N ARG A 52 -17.90 8.94 -3.39
CA ARG A 52 -17.80 7.95 -4.45
C ARG A 52 -18.32 6.58 -4.01
N ALA A 53 -18.08 6.22 -2.76
CA ALA A 53 -18.57 4.98 -2.19
C ALA A 53 -20.10 4.95 -2.16
N THR A 54 -20.74 6.04 -1.72
CA THR A 54 -22.20 6.19 -1.71
C THR A 54 -22.80 6.17 -3.11
N GLN A 55 -22.17 6.83 -4.10
CA GLN A 55 -22.62 6.74 -5.51
C GLN A 55 -22.58 5.30 -6.06
N ALA A 56 -21.71 4.45 -5.50
CA ALA A 56 -21.55 3.05 -5.88
C ALA A 56 -22.27 2.07 -4.93
N ASN A 57 -23.09 2.57 -4.00
CA ASN A 57 -23.79 1.79 -2.96
C ASN A 57 -22.87 0.95 -2.07
N PHE A 58 -21.66 1.43 -1.80
CA PHE A 58 -20.79 0.82 -0.80
C PHE A 58 -21.03 1.41 0.58
N GLU A 59 -20.88 0.56 1.60
CA GLU A 59 -21.02 0.96 2.99
C GLU A 59 -19.65 1.17 3.65
N LYS A 60 -19.63 1.90 4.76
CA LYS A 60 -18.40 2.08 5.55
C LYS A 60 -17.84 0.74 6.03
N SER A 61 -18.70 -0.24 6.32
CA SER A 61 -18.34 -1.62 6.69
C SER A 61 -17.47 -2.33 5.63
N ASP A 62 -17.54 -1.91 4.37
CA ASP A 62 -16.74 -2.43 3.26
C ASP A 62 -15.33 -1.82 3.21
N LEU A 63 -15.01 -0.87 4.07
CA LEU A 63 -13.70 -0.25 4.16
C LEU A 63 -12.68 -1.19 4.79
N LEU A 64 -11.57 -1.36 4.07
CA LEU A 64 -10.34 -1.93 4.57
C LEU A 64 -9.19 -1.00 4.18
N PHE A 65 -8.27 -0.74 5.10
CA PHE A 65 -7.11 0.08 4.80
C PHE A 65 -5.85 -0.48 5.42
N SER A 66 -4.72 -0.13 4.84
CA SER A 66 -3.40 -0.58 5.28
C SER A 66 -2.51 0.59 5.64
N ILE A 67 -1.70 0.45 6.69
CA ILE A 67 -0.74 1.45 7.15
C ILE A 67 0.62 0.79 7.40
N TYR A 68 1.70 1.40 6.91
CA TYR A 68 3.07 0.95 7.19
C TYR A 68 3.48 1.29 8.63
N GLN A 69 3.94 0.30 9.39
CA GLN A 69 4.32 0.47 10.81
C GLN A 69 5.82 0.64 11.02
N ASP A 70 6.64 -0.15 10.34
CA ASP A 70 8.10 -0.06 10.41
C ASP A 70 8.69 -0.34 9.03
N LYS A 71 9.57 0.55 8.57
CA LYS A 71 10.27 0.46 7.28
C LYS A 71 11.79 0.54 7.47
N LEU A 72 12.27 0.67 8.71
CA LEU A 72 13.69 0.79 9.05
C LEU A 72 14.31 -0.57 9.40
N SER A 73 13.47 -1.56 9.69
CA SER A 73 13.83 -2.97 9.83
C SER A 73 14.12 -3.62 8.47
N ALA A 74 14.90 -4.71 8.48
CA ALA A 74 15.10 -5.58 7.31
C ALA A 74 13.79 -6.21 6.78
N VAL A 75 12.72 -6.17 7.59
CA VAL A 75 11.38 -6.63 7.25
C VAL A 75 10.40 -5.51 7.54
N GLY A 76 9.88 -4.88 6.49
CA GLY A 76 8.84 -3.87 6.64
C GLY A 76 7.51 -4.51 7.04
N MET A 77 6.73 -3.86 7.90
CA MET A 77 5.42 -4.38 8.32
C MET A 77 4.29 -3.49 7.82
N LEU A 78 3.30 -4.11 7.15
CA LEU A 78 2.07 -3.45 6.73
C LEU A 78 0.91 -4.02 7.56
N ILE A 79 0.23 -3.16 8.32
CA ILE A 79 -0.91 -3.52 9.15
C ILE A 79 -2.20 -3.20 8.41
N PHE A 80 -3.18 -4.09 8.49
CA PHE A 80 -4.50 -3.92 7.90
C PHE A 80 -5.54 -3.68 8.97
N LYS A 81 -6.38 -2.67 8.77
CA LYS A 81 -7.45 -2.28 9.68
C LYS A 81 -8.79 -2.21 8.95
N ASN A 82 -9.85 -2.58 9.67
CA ASN A 82 -11.23 -2.46 9.19
C ASN A 82 -11.83 -1.07 9.48
N SER A 83 -13.10 -0.91 9.14
CA SER A 83 -13.87 0.32 9.36
C SER A 83 -14.03 0.78 10.82
N GLN A 84 -13.69 -0.10 11.78
CA GLN A 84 -13.73 0.14 13.23
C GLN A 84 -12.34 0.35 13.82
N ASP A 85 -11.32 0.61 12.98
CA ASP A 85 -9.91 0.75 13.37
C ASP A 85 -9.28 -0.52 14.00
N GLN A 86 -9.97 -1.66 13.93
CA GLN A 86 -9.46 -2.93 14.47
C GLN A 86 -8.48 -3.56 13.48
N VAL A 87 -7.36 -4.06 14.01
CA VAL A 87 -6.38 -4.80 13.22
C VAL A 87 -6.96 -6.16 12.83
N VAL A 88 -7.02 -6.43 11.53
CA VAL A 88 -7.58 -7.68 10.98
C VAL A 88 -6.53 -8.56 10.31
N GLY A 89 -5.34 -8.02 10.07
CA GLY A 89 -4.23 -8.78 9.52
C GLY A 89 -2.96 -7.95 9.34
N ARG A 90 -1.90 -8.62 8.90
CA ARG A 90 -0.60 -8.00 8.64
C ARG A 90 0.13 -8.68 7.49
N ILE A 91 1.02 -7.94 6.84
CA ILE A 91 1.98 -8.47 5.87
C ILE A 91 3.39 -8.13 6.31
N GLU A 92 4.26 -9.11 6.24
CA GLU A 92 5.71 -8.98 6.38
C GLU A 92 6.31 -8.82 4.98
N CYS A 93 6.99 -7.69 4.77
CA CYS A 93 7.62 -7.30 3.52
C CYS A 93 9.16 -7.29 3.69
N PRO A 94 9.82 -8.44 3.62
CA PRO A 94 11.29 -8.52 3.67
C PRO A 94 11.92 -7.73 2.53
N LEU A 95 12.95 -6.94 2.87
CA LEU A 95 13.68 -6.13 1.90
C LEU A 95 14.36 -7.03 0.85
N GLY A 96 14.15 -6.73 -0.44
CA GLY A 96 14.74 -7.51 -1.53
C GLY A 96 14.07 -8.86 -1.82
N SER A 97 13.11 -9.29 -1.00
CA SER A 97 12.31 -10.49 -1.27
C SER A 97 11.16 -10.22 -2.24
N ARG A 98 10.76 -11.27 -2.95
CA ARG A 98 9.58 -11.30 -3.83
C ARG A 98 8.47 -12.18 -3.27
N GLU A 99 8.70 -12.76 -2.10
CA GLU A 99 7.73 -13.53 -1.33
C GLU A 99 7.43 -12.78 -0.04
N TYR A 100 6.15 -12.44 0.16
CA TYR A 100 5.65 -11.78 1.36
C TYR A 100 4.74 -12.73 2.13
N LYS A 101 4.86 -12.73 3.45
CA LYS A 101 4.02 -13.50 4.35
C LYS A 101 2.85 -12.65 4.80
N MET A 102 1.63 -13.14 4.61
CA MET A 102 0.39 -12.47 5.01
C MET A 102 -0.30 -13.29 6.09
N LEU A 103 -0.67 -12.64 7.19
CA LEU A 103 -1.34 -13.23 8.33
C LEU A 103 -2.73 -12.60 8.49
N VAL A 104 -3.76 -13.43 8.55
CA VAL A 104 -5.16 -13.02 8.69
C VAL A 104 -5.77 -13.82 9.83
N GLY A 105 -5.90 -13.21 11.01
CA GLY A 105 -6.25 -13.95 12.22
C GLY A 105 -5.20 -15.03 12.53
N GLN A 106 -5.61 -16.31 12.51
CA GLN A 106 -4.73 -17.46 12.70
C GLN A 106 -4.23 -18.06 11.38
N ASP A 107 -4.78 -17.64 10.25
CA ASP A 107 -4.46 -18.20 8.94
C ASP A 107 -3.23 -17.52 8.33
N GLU A 108 -2.40 -18.33 7.68
CA GLU A 108 -1.20 -17.89 6.98
C GLU A 108 -1.34 -18.06 5.47
N TYR A 109 -0.91 -17.02 4.75
CA TYR A 109 -0.91 -16.96 3.30
C TYR A 109 0.43 -16.44 2.80
N ARG A 110 0.76 -16.75 1.55
CA ARG A 110 1.98 -16.31 0.88
C ARG A 110 1.64 -15.53 -0.37
N ILE A 111 2.36 -14.43 -0.60
CA ILE A 111 2.22 -13.62 -1.80
C ILE A 111 3.53 -13.66 -2.57
N ASN A 112 3.51 -14.23 -3.76
CA ASN A 112 4.69 -14.34 -4.62
C ASN A 112 4.56 -13.39 -5.81
N PHE A 113 5.48 -12.43 -5.90
CA PHE A 113 5.65 -11.55 -7.05
C PHE A 113 6.48 -12.27 -8.13
N LEU A 114 5.96 -12.42 -9.34
CA LEU A 114 6.57 -13.24 -10.41
C LEU A 114 7.51 -12.44 -11.31
N LEU A 115 8.64 -13.04 -11.73
CA LEU A 115 9.63 -12.37 -12.59
C LEU A 115 9.00 -12.23 -13.97
N SER A 116 8.49 -11.04 -14.29
CA SER A 116 7.81 -10.77 -15.55
C SER A 116 8.01 -9.32 -15.94
N GLY A 117 7.97 -9.03 -17.24
CA GLY A 117 8.13 -7.66 -17.75
C GLY A 117 7.07 -6.67 -17.24
N TRP A 118 6.00 -7.18 -16.65
CA TRP A 118 4.88 -6.43 -16.07
C TRP A 118 4.61 -6.95 -14.67
N LYS A 119 4.44 -6.07 -13.67
CA LYS A 119 4.21 -6.50 -12.27
C LYS A 119 3.03 -7.49 -12.19
N SER A 120 3.31 -8.69 -11.67
CA SER A 120 2.33 -9.74 -11.41
C SER A 120 2.61 -10.41 -10.07
N ALA A 121 1.57 -10.93 -9.44
CA ALA A 121 1.65 -11.60 -8.15
C ALA A 121 0.59 -12.69 -8.03
N CYS A 122 0.85 -13.70 -7.21
CA CYS A 122 -0.13 -14.72 -6.86
C CYS A 122 -0.24 -14.85 -5.34
N LEU A 123 -1.46 -15.05 -4.86
CA LEU A 123 -1.77 -15.36 -3.47
C LEU A 123 -1.93 -16.87 -3.31
N TYR A 124 -1.25 -17.44 -2.33
CA TYR A 124 -1.26 -18.87 -2.01
C TYR A 124 -1.74 -19.08 -0.58
N SER A 125 -2.50 -20.16 -0.38
CA SER A 125 -2.71 -20.72 0.96
C SER A 125 -1.42 -21.38 1.45
N ALA A 126 -0.96 -21.09 2.67
CA ALA A 126 0.27 -21.71 3.18
C ALA A 126 0.11 -23.22 3.43
N GLY A 127 -1.11 -23.69 3.74
CA GLY A 127 -1.38 -25.09 4.06
C GLY A 127 -1.54 -26.01 2.84
N SER A 128 -2.13 -25.52 1.75
CA SER A 128 -2.46 -26.33 0.56
C SER A 128 -1.62 -25.99 -0.66
N ASP A 129 -0.84 -24.91 -0.62
CA ASP A 129 -0.11 -24.32 -1.74
C ASP A 129 -0.96 -24.04 -2.99
N SER A 130 -2.28 -23.97 -2.82
CA SER A 130 -3.21 -23.67 -3.90
C SER A 130 -3.25 -22.16 -4.15
N VAL A 131 -3.33 -21.79 -5.43
CA VAL A 131 -3.50 -20.39 -5.84
C VAL A 131 -4.92 -19.95 -5.51
N LEU A 132 -5.04 -18.93 -4.67
CA LEU A 132 -6.32 -18.32 -4.27
C LEU A 132 -6.68 -17.11 -5.13
N ALA A 133 -5.68 -16.40 -5.63
CA ALA A 133 -5.87 -15.26 -6.53
C ALA A 133 -4.60 -14.96 -7.32
N SER A 134 -4.76 -14.34 -8.48
CA SER A 134 -3.65 -13.77 -9.24
C SER A 134 -3.88 -12.31 -9.57
N PHE A 135 -2.80 -11.55 -9.68
CA PHE A 135 -2.75 -10.16 -10.07
C PHE A 135 -1.83 -10.00 -11.28
N LYS A 136 -2.25 -9.20 -12.26
CA LYS A 136 -1.43 -8.87 -13.42
C LYS A 136 -1.66 -7.43 -13.88
N THR A 137 -0.56 -6.69 -14.05
CA THR A 137 -0.57 -5.41 -14.76
C THR A 137 -0.75 -5.65 -16.25
N LEU A 138 -1.70 -4.95 -16.86
CA LEU A 138 -2.09 -5.10 -18.25
C LEU A 138 -1.41 -4.09 -19.18
N ASN A 139 -1.09 -2.89 -18.69
CA ASN A 139 -0.46 -1.84 -19.50
C ASN A 139 0.33 -0.82 -18.67
N ILE A 140 1.08 0.05 -19.35
CA ILE A 140 2.01 1.00 -18.72
C ILE A 140 1.29 2.11 -17.95
N PHE A 141 0.01 2.32 -18.27
CA PHE A 141 -0.89 3.26 -17.60
C PHE A 141 -1.42 2.71 -16.27
N GLY A 142 -0.95 1.55 -15.82
CA GLY A 142 -1.26 0.96 -14.52
C GLY A 142 -2.61 0.24 -14.49
N LYS A 143 -3.25 -0.02 -15.64
CA LYS A 143 -4.41 -0.92 -15.71
C LYS A 143 -3.96 -2.31 -15.28
N HIS A 144 -4.75 -2.98 -14.48
CA HIS A 144 -4.44 -4.29 -13.94
C HIS A 144 -5.71 -5.11 -13.77
N LYS A 145 -5.53 -6.42 -13.61
CA LYS A 145 -6.62 -7.34 -13.30
C LYS A 145 -6.28 -8.22 -12.11
N PHE A 146 -7.31 -8.61 -11.38
CA PHE A 146 -7.28 -9.71 -10.43
C PHE A 146 -8.14 -10.84 -10.97
N ASP A 147 -7.64 -12.07 -10.87
CA ASP A 147 -8.37 -13.28 -11.22
C ASP A 147 -8.52 -14.12 -9.96
N ILE A 148 -9.76 -14.32 -9.52
CA ILE A 148 -10.10 -15.02 -8.29
C ILE A 148 -11.01 -16.20 -8.65
N PRO A 149 -10.55 -17.45 -8.50
CA PRO A 149 -11.39 -18.63 -8.68
C PRO A 149 -12.66 -18.56 -7.81
N GLY A 150 -13.82 -18.79 -8.43
CA GLY A 150 -15.13 -18.77 -7.75
C GLY A 150 -15.75 -17.40 -7.51
N VAL A 151 -15.00 -16.29 -7.70
CA VAL A 151 -15.53 -14.92 -7.59
C VAL A 151 -15.61 -14.23 -8.96
N GLY A 152 -14.55 -14.36 -9.76
CA GLY A 152 -14.48 -13.80 -11.12
C GLY A 152 -13.26 -12.90 -11.33
N VAL A 153 -13.27 -12.20 -12.47
CA VAL A 153 -12.16 -11.36 -12.92
C VAL A 153 -12.48 -9.89 -12.69
N PHE A 154 -11.70 -9.24 -11.83
CA PHE A 154 -11.78 -7.82 -11.54
C PHE A 154 -10.83 -7.07 -12.45
N VAL A 155 -11.31 -6.05 -13.14
CA VAL A 155 -10.49 -5.19 -14.00
C VAL A 155 -10.49 -3.78 -13.47
N SER A 156 -9.30 -3.20 -13.31
CA SER A 156 -9.18 -1.82 -12.86
C SER A 156 -9.42 -0.81 -13.99
N LYS A 157 -10.04 0.30 -13.63
CA LYS A 157 -10.20 1.49 -14.47
C LYS A 157 -9.85 2.71 -13.63
N ARG A 158 -8.96 3.56 -14.14
CA ARG A 158 -8.68 4.86 -13.52
C ARG A 158 -9.75 5.85 -13.96
N PRO A 159 -10.48 6.51 -13.05
CA PRO A 159 -11.50 7.47 -13.43
C PRO A 159 -10.89 8.77 -13.97
N ASN A 160 -9.73 9.21 -13.45
CA ASN A 160 -9.06 10.47 -13.84
C ASN A 160 -7.53 10.40 -13.61
N LEU A 161 -6.77 11.35 -14.19
CA LEU A 161 -5.35 11.60 -13.89
C LEU A 161 -5.18 12.34 -12.55
N ASN A 162 -5.58 11.72 -11.43
CA ASN A 162 -5.46 12.31 -10.08
C ASN A 162 -4.18 11.84 -9.37
N LEU A 163 -3.54 12.75 -8.63
CA LEU A 163 -2.37 12.50 -7.78
C LEU A 163 -2.60 11.42 -6.71
N ARG A 164 -3.84 11.24 -6.22
CA ARG A 164 -4.17 10.21 -5.20
C ARG A 164 -4.35 8.79 -5.75
N ILE A 165 -4.05 8.57 -7.04
CA ILE A 165 -4.12 7.30 -7.79
C ILE A 165 -5.33 6.45 -7.38
N ILE A 166 -6.47 6.77 -7.95
CA ILE A 166 -7.74 6.07 -7.71
C ILE A 166 -7.93 4.98 -8.76
N PHE A 167 -8.40 3.82 -8.33
CA PHE A 167 -8.83 2.72 -9.19
C PHE A 167 -10.24 2.28 -8.83
N ASN A 168 -11.10 2.17 -9.84
CA ASN A 168 -12.38 1.50 -9.73
C ASN A 168 -12.23 0.08 -10.29
N TYR A 169 -12.77 -0.92 -9.60
CA TYR A 169 -12.72 -2.32 -10.01
C TYR A 169 -14.07 -2.77 -10.53
N PHE A 170 -14.06 -3.45 -11.68
CA PHE A 170 -15.27 -3.92 -12.34
C PHE A 170 -15.23 -5.44 -12.54
N ILE A 171 -16.37 -6.09 -12.33
CA ILE A 171 -16.67 -7.42 -12.87
C ILE A 171 -17.70 -7.22 -13.99
N GLY A 172 -17.30 -7.48 -15.24
CA GLY A 172 -18.11 -7.12 -16.40
C GLY A 172 -18.36 -5.61 -16.45
N ALA A 173 -19.62 -5.20 -16.44
CA ALA A 173 -20.04 -3.79 -16.42
C ALA A 173 -20.27 -3.22 -14.99
N ASN A 174 -20.26 -4.08 -13.97
CA ASN A 174 -20.65 -3.70 -12.61
C ASN A 174 -19.43 -3.21 -11.83
N LEU A 175 -19.55 -2.05 -11.20
CA LEU A 175 -18.57 -1.52 -10.25
C LEU A 175 -18.67 -2.34 -8.96
N VAL A 176 -17.57 -2.97 -8.55
CA VAL A 176 -17.53 -3.90 -7.41
C VAL A 176 -16.49 -3.52 -6.37
N GLY A 177 -15.68 -2.48 -6.61
CA GLY A 177 -14.82 -1.93 -5.58
C GLY A 177 -14.07 -0.68 -5.98
N ILE A 178 -13.48 -0.02 -4.99
CA ILE A 178 -12.69 1.21 -5.14
C ILE A 178 -11.39 1.02 -4.38
N SER A 179 -10.24 1.38 -4.96
CA SER A 179 -8.96 1.50 -4.28
C SER A 179 -8.38 2.89 -4.47
N GLN A 180 -7.73 3.39 -3.42
CA GLN A 180 -7.15 4.73 -3.42
C GLN A 180 -5.94 4.78 -2.48
N GLN A 181 -4.96 5.63 -2.80
CA GLN A 181 -3.89 5.93 -1.85
C GLN A 181 -4.42 6.85 -0.74
N ILE A 182 -4.12 6.51 0.52
CA ILE A 182 -4.52 7.35 1.67
C ILE A 182 -3.82 8.71 1.59
N SER A 183 -2.59 8.73 1.05
CA SER A 183 -1.82 9.94 0.86
C SER A 183 -0.99 9.87 -0.43
N PRO A 184 -0.69 11.01 -1.07
CA PRO A 184 0.21 11.07 -2.23
C PRO A 184 1.62 10.57 -1.94
N THR A 185 2.08 10.57 -0.69
CA THR A 185 3.34 9.91 -0.35
C THR A 185 3.13 8.41 -0.27
N ARG A 186 3.89 7.67 -1.08
CA ARG A 186 3.87 6.19 -1.20
C ARG A 186 3.96 5.44 0.14
N ASP A 187 4.47 6.10 1.19
CA ASP A 187 4.90 5.50 2.45
C ASP A 187 3.82 5.38 3.53
N ILE A 188 2.59 5.88 3.31
CA ILE A 188 1.57 5.87 4.36
C ILE A 188 0.70 4.63 4.28
N GLY A 189 0.12 4.34 3.12
CA GLY A 189 -0.88 3.28 3.02
C GLY A 189 -1.85 3.42 1.85
N ARG A 190 -2.73 2.43 1.73
CA ARG A 190 -3.79 2.37 0.72
C ARG A 190 -5.10 1.95 1.37
N LEU A 191 -6.20 2.37 0.77
CA LEU A 191 -7.54 1.93 1.15
C LEU A 191 -8.16 1.15 0.00
N VAL A 192 -9.07 0.25 0.37
CA VAL A 192 -9.94 -0.45 -0.57
C VAL A 192 -11.34 -0.51 0.04
N VAL A 193 -12.35 -0.26 -0.78
CA VAL A 193 -13.76 -0.47 -0.48
C VAL A 193 -14.22 -1.61 -1.36
N LEU A 194 -14.46 -2.76 -0.74
CA LEU A 194 -14.86 -4.01 -1.40
C LEU A 194 -15.92 -4.71 -0.53
N PRO A 195 -16.97 -5.28 -1.13
CA PRO A 195 -18.02 -5.99 -0.39
C PRO A 195 -17.46 -7.06 0.55
N SER A 196 -18.07 -7.19 1.72
CA SER A 196 -17.78 -8.26 2.68
C SER A 196 -18.01 -9.68 2.15
N THR A 197 -18.74 -9.84 1.05
CA THR A 197 -18.88 -11.12 0.33
C THR A 197 -17.55 -11.63 -0.24
N ILE A 198 -16.57 -10.74 -0.46
CA ILE A 198 -15.23 -11.12 -0.86
C ILE A 198 -14.41 -11.45 0.40
N PRO A 199 -13.84 -12.67 0.52
CA PRO A 199 -13.01 -13.06 1.65
C PRO A 199 -11.92 -12.05 2.01
N LEU A 200 -11.68 -11.89 3.31
CA LEU A 200 -10.76 -10.87 3.84
C LEU A 200 -9.33 -11.00 3.27
N HIS A 201 -8.80 -12.21 3.16
CA HIS A 201 -7.46 -12.45 2.60
C HIS A 201 -7.34 -11.96 1.15
N LEU A 202 -8.42 -12.07 0.36
CA LEU A 202 -8.46 -11.55 -1.01
C LEU A 202 -8.53 -10.02 -1.02
N ARG A 203 -9.35 -9.41 -0.16
CA ARG A 203 -9.42 -7.94 -0.01
C ARG A 203 -8.07 -7.35 0.42
N MET A 204 -7.34 -8.02 1.32
CA MET A 204 -5.98 -7.63 1.71
C MET A 204 -5.00 -7.74 0.54
N PHE A 205 -5.11 -8.77 -0.30
CA PHE A 205 -4.30 -8.94 -1.50
C PHE A 205 -4.51 -7.82 -2.54
N PHE A 206 -5.71 -7.24 -2.63
CA PHE A 206 -5.97 -6.06 -3.47
C PHE A 206 -5.16 -4.83 -3.06
N LEU A 207 -4.95 -4.63 -1.76
CA LEU A 207 -4.27 -3.44 -1.23
C LEU A 207 -2.77 -3.45 -1.49
N ILE A 208 -2.13 -4.62 -1.52
CA ILE A 208 -0.68 -4.77 -1.66
C ILE A 208 -0.21 -4.79 -3.13
N CYS A 209 -1.07 -5.23 -4.04
CA CYS A 209 -0.74 -5.32 -5.47
C CYS A 209 -0.75 -3.94 -6.16
#